data_AF-A0A534VY25-F1
#
_entry.id   AF-A0A534VY25-F1
#
_cell.length_a   1.000
_cell.length_b   1.000
_cell.length_c   1.000
_cell.angle_alpha   90.00
_cell.angle_beta   90.00
_cell.angle_gamma   90.00
#
_symmetry.space_group_name_H-M   'P 1'
#
loop_
_entity.id
_entity.type
_entity.pdbx_description
1 polymer ?
#
loop_
_entity_poly.entity_id
_entity_poly.type
_entity_poly.pdbx_seq_one_letter_code
_entity_poly.pdbx_strand_id
1 'polypeptide(L)'
;TDHWAIDVSPAWAPDGRRFAFCSARAGSPQIYVMSVDGSNVVRVSHTGTYNTSPSWSPKGDHIAYTTRSGGGFQIVVTTPDGGSAQTITSAGSNEDPSWAPDGRYLAFASTRAGGHHLFLADREGRTQKQLTHGAGDDTSPAWSPRLE
;
A
#
# COMPACT_ATOMS: atom_id res chain seq x y z
N THR A 1 1.94 5.71 18.70
CA THR A 1 3.39 5.44 18.77
C THR A 1 3.99 6.31 19.86
N ASP A 2 5.20 6.01 20.34
CA ASP A 2 5.92 6.76 21.38
C ASP A 2 7.09 7.59 20.79
N HIS A 3 7.16 7.71 19.47
CA HIS A 3 8.20 8.44 18.76
C HIS A 3 7.74 9.85 18.39
N TRP A 4 8.63 10.84 18.43
CA TRP A 4 8.34 12.25 18.12
C TRP A 4 8.07 12.53 16.63
N ALA A 5 8.15 11.51 15.77
CA ALA A 5 8.04 11.69 14.33
C ALA A 5 6.57 11.72 13.90
N ILE A 6 6.32 12.14 12.66
CA ILE A 6 5.00 12.02 12.05
C ILE A 6 4.72 10.52 11.82
N ASP A 7 3.59 10.06 12.35
CA ASP A 7 3.07 8.70 12.18
C ASP A 7 1.61 8.78 11.69
N VAL A 8 1.31 8.23 10.51
CA VAL A 8 0.01 8.36 9.81
C VAL A 8 -0.35 7.10 9.02
N SER A 9 -1.57 7.05 8.47
CA SER A 9 -2.07 6.01 7.56
C SER A 9 -1.93 4.57 8.09
N PRO A 10 -2.54 4.22 9.24
CA PRO A 10 -2.47 2.87 9.77
C PRO A 10 -3.28 1.88 8.93
N ALA A 11 -2.79 0.65 8.79
CA ALA A 11 -3.47 -0.49 8.17
C ALA A 11 -3.33 -1.73 9.06
N TRP A 12 -4.46 -2.24 9.55
CA TRP A 12 -4.48 -3.38 10.48
C TRP A 12 -4.09 -4.68 9.80
N ALA A 13 -3.28 -5.48 10.49
CA ALA A 13 -3.13 -6.88 10.16
C ALA A 13 -4.46 -7.61 10.47
N PRO A 14 -4.80 -8.68 9.72
CA PRO A 14 -6.04 -9.44 9.93
C PRO A 14 -6.07 -10.17 11.29
N ASP A 15 -4.92 -10.33 11.94
CA ASP A 15 -4.82 -10.90 13.29
C ASP A 15 -5.27 -9.93 14.41
N GLY A 16 -5.51 -8.65 14.09
CA GLY A 16 -5.89 -7.60 15.05
C GLY A 16 -4.82 -7.26 16.10
N ARG A 17 -3.62 -7.83 15.97
CA ARG A 17 -2.52 -7.68 16.95
C ARG A 17 -1.41 -6.77 16.46
N ARG A 18 -1.33 -6.57 15.14
CA ARG A 18 -0.35 -5.70 14.50
C ARG A 18 -1.01 -4.73 13.54
N PHE A 19 -0.29 -3.67 13.22
CA PHE A 19 -0.66 -2.77 12.14
C PHE A 19 0.59 -2.25 11.43
N ALA A 20 0.43 -1.98 10.13
CA ALA A 20 1.39 -1.25 9.33
C ALA A 20 1.06 0.24 9.39
N PHE A 21 2.05 1.11 9.30
CA PHE A 21 1.85 2.56 9.32
C PHE A 21 3.00 3.28 8.63
N CYS A 22 2.73 4.50 8.17
CA CYS A 22 3.74 5.39 7.63
C CYS A 22 4.40 6.18 8.78
N SER A 23 5.72 6.20 8.84
CA SER A 23 6.49 6.93 9.84
C SER A 23 7.68 7.67 9.21
N ALA A 24 7.92 8.91 9.66
CA ALA A 24 9.09 9.70 9.30
C ALA A 24 10.30 9.47 10.23
N ARG A 25 10.27 8.47 11.13
CA ARG A 25 11.32 8.25 12.14
C ARG A 25 12.73 8.01 11.59
N ALA A 26 12.86 7.64 10.32
CA ALA A 26 14.14 7.46 9.63
C ALA A 26 14.55 8.68 8.77
N GLY A 27 13.93 9.85 8.98
CA GLY A 27 14.21 11.09 8.26
C GLY A 27 13.31 11.32 7.03
N SER A 28 12.76 10.27 6.44
CA SER A 28 11.72 10.37 5.41
C SER A 28 10.57 9.37 5.66
N PRO A 29 9.38 9.55 5.05
CA PRO A 29 8.27 8.62 5.17
C PRO A 29 8.64 7.20 4.72
N GLN A 30 8.46 6.25 5.63
CA GLN A 30 8.73 4.83 5.43
C GLN A 30 7.61 4.01 6.06
N ILE A 31 7.41 2.78 5.60
CA ILE A 31 6.44 1.85 6.16
C ILE A 31 7.09 1.05 7.29
N TYR A 32 6.38 1.00 8.41
CA TYR A 32 6.72 0.20 9.58
C TYR A 32 5.56 -0.72 9.92
N VAL A 33 5.87 -1.79 10.63
CA VAL A 33 4.94 -2.68 11.30
C VAL A 33 5.23 -2.64 12.78
N MET A 34 4.19 -2.68 13.61
CA MET A 34 4.34 -2.82 15.05
C MET A 34 3.18 -3.59 15.68
N SER A 35 3.38 -4.04 16.91
CA SER A 35 2.34 -4.62 17.75
C SER A 35 1.44 -3.53 18.32
N VAL A 36 0.18 -3.86 18.58
CA VAL A 36 -0.82 -2.91 19.13
C VAL A 36 -0.43 -2.32 20.48
N ASP A 37 0.39 -3.04 21.25
CA ASP A 37 0.90 -2.61 22.56
C ASP A 37 2.10 -1.64 22.49
N GLY A 38 2.57 -1.28 21.29
CA GLY A 38 3.75 -0.43 21.13
C GLY A 38 5.03 -1.18 20.75
N SER A 39 5.08 -2.49 20.96
CA SER A 39 6.30 -3.29 20.84
C SER A 39 6.59 -3.74 19.40
N ASN A 40 7.79 -4.30 19.18
CA ASN A 40 8.21 -4.94 17.94
C ASN A 40 8.08 -4.03 16.70
N VAL A 41 8.52 -2.78 16.82
CA VAL A 41 8.55 -1.87 15.67
C VAL A 41 9.63 -2.32 14.68
N VAL A 42 9.22 -2.63 13.46
CA VAL A 42 10.09 -3.08 12.37
C VAL A 42 9.84 -2.22 11.14
N ARG A 43 10.90 -1.75 10.47
CA ARG A 43 10.81 -1.08 9.17
C ARG A 43 10.64 -2.16 8.10
N VAL A 44 9.67 -2.01 7.20
CA VAL A 44 9.41 -2.97 6.12
C VAL A 44 9.72 -2.44 4.73
N SER A 45 9.81 -1.12 4.55
CA SER A 45 10.21 -0.51 3.28
C SER A 45 11.68 -0.12 3.27
N HIS A 46 12.45 -0.69 2.35
CA HIS A 46 13.89 -0.40 2.19
C HIS A 46 14.24 0.19 0.82
N THR A 47 13.28 0.20 -0.11
CA THR A 47 13.41 0.80 -1.44
C THR A 47 12.64 2.11 -1.49
N GLY A 48 13.11 3.06 -2.30
CA GLY A 48 12.47 4.37 -2.45
C GLY A 48 12.72 5.32 -1.27
N THR A 49 12.58 6.61 -1.52
CA THR A 49 12.86 7.67 -0.53
C THR A 49 11.61 8.19 0.16
N TYR A 50 10.42 7.81 -0.31
CA TYR A 50 9.13 8.26 0.21
C TYR A 50 8.13 7.12 0.02
N ASN A 51 7.75 6.49 1.13
CA ASN A 51 6.84 5.35 1.14
C ASN A 51 5.66 5.61 2.08
N THR A 52 4.43 5.44 1.58
CA THR A 52 3.18 5.83 2.26
C THR A 52 2.04 4.85 1.95
N SER A 53 0.86 5.13 2.50
CA SER A 53 -0.40 4.43 2.20
C SER A 53 -0.29 2.90 2.26
N PRO A 54 0.14 2.31 3.39
CA PRO A 54 0.20 0.86 3.50
C PRO A 54 -1.19 0.24 3.48
N SER A 55 -1.29 -0.98 2.95
CA SER A 55 -2.50 -1.80 2.95
C SER A 55 -2.10 -3.25 3.23
N TRP A 56 -2.63 -3.83 4.30
CA TRP A 56 -2.30 -5.21 4.70
C TRP A 56 -3.21 -6.20 3.97
N SER A 57 -2.62 -7.25 3.40
CA SER A 57 -3.37 -8.35 2.80
C SER A 57 -4.31 -8.99 3.85
N PRO A 58 -5.57 -9.30 3.51
CA PRO A 58 -6.47 -9.99 4.43
C PRO A 58 -6.00 -11.41 4.77
N LYS A 59 -5.04 -11.97 4.03
CA LYS A 59 -4.35 -13.24 4.35
C LYS A 59 -3.23 -13.08 5.37
N GLY A 60 -2.82 -11.84 5.66
CA GLY A 60 -1.77 -11.51 6.63
C GLY A 60 -0.34 -11.66 6.11
N ASP A 61 -0.17 -12.13 4.86
CA ASP A 61 1.10 -12.58 4.29
C ASP A 61 1.86 -11.49 3.51
N HIS A 62 1.21 -10.38 3.16
CA HIS A 62 1.81 -9.28 2.39
C HIS A 62 1.28 -7.92 2.85
N ILE A 63 2.05 -6.87 2.54
CA ILE A 63 1.70 -5.47 2.66
C ILE A 63 1.95 -4.82 1.31
N ALA A 64 0.94 -4.11 0.79
CA ALA A 64 1.11 -3.22 -0.36
C ALA A 64 1.34 -1.79 0.15
N TYR A 65 2.14 -1.00 -0.56
CA TYR A 65 2.35 0.41 -0.23
C TYR A 65 2.73 1.22 -1.47
N THR A 66 2.58 2.54 -1.36
CA THR A 66 2.99 3.50 -2.38
C THR A 66 4.45 3.88 -2.17
N THR A 67 5.28 3.81 -3.22
CA THR A 67 6.66 4.30 -3.25
C THR A 67 6.81 5.41 -4.27
N ARG A 68 7.58 6.45 -3.97
CA ARG A 68 8.04 7.39 -5.01
C ARG A 68 9.20 6.76 -5.79
N SER A 69 9.07 6.67 -7.11
CA SER A 69 10.08 6.12 -8.01
C SER A 69 9.94 6.70 -9.43
N GLY A 70 11.06 6.96 -10.10
CA GLY A 70 11.07 7.34 -11.53
C GLY A 70 10.28 8.61 -11.88
N GLY A 71 10.15 9.57 -10.96
CA GLY A 71 9.40 10.82 -11.18
C GLY A 71 7.90 10.75 -10.87
N GLY A 72 7.38 9.58 -10.49
CA GLY A 72 5.99 9.40 -10.04
C GLY A 72 5.90 8.47 -8.83
N PHE A 73 4.71 7.94 -8.60
CA PHE A 73 4.46 6.95 -7.55
C PHE A 73 4.16 5.57 -8.15
N GLN A 74 4.57 4.52 -7.45
CA GLN A 74 4.35 3.13 -7.85
C GLN A 74 3.87 2.31 -6.66
N ILE A 75 3.22 1.17 -6.93
CA ILE A 75 2.80 0.23 -5.89
C ILE A 75 3.86 -0.85 -5.73
N VAL A 76 4.25 -1.09 -4.49
CA VAL A 76 5.13 -2.19 -4.07
C VAL A 76 4.34 -3.14 -3.20
N VAL A 77 4.61 -4.43 -3.36
CA VAL A 77 4.13 -5.51 -2.48
C VAL A 77 5.34 -6.14 -1.80
N THR A 78 5.27 -6.31 -0.48
CA THR A 78 6.35 -6.87 0.36
C THR A 78 5.78 -7.80 1.42
N THR A 79 6.60 -8.66 2.03
CA THR A 79 6.19 -9.43 3.22
C THR A 79 6.21 -8.55 4.48
N PRO A 80 5.47 -8.89 5.56
CA PRO A 80 5.40 -8.08 6.78
C PRO A 80 6.73 -7.87 7.54
N ASP A 81 7.76 -8.63 7.20
CA ASP A 81 9.14 -8.47 7.69
C ASP A 81 10.02 -7.63 6.74
N GLY A 82 9.46 -7.12 5.65
CA GLY A 82 10.14 -6.32 4.64
C GLY A 82 10.87 -7.12 3.55
N GLY A 83 10.75 -8.45 3.58
CA GLY A 83 11.30 -9.34 2.56
C GLY A 83 10.52 -9.32 1.23
N SER A 84 11.12 -9.91 0.19
CA SER A 84 10.47 -10.15 -1.11
C SER A 84 9.76 -8.92 -1.73
N ALA A 85 10.28 -7.71 -1.48
CA ALA A 85 9.70 -6.49 -1.99
C ALA A 85 9.75 -6.46 -3.53
N GLN A 86 8.59 -6.26 -4.17
CA GLN A 86 8.44 -6.20 -5.61
C GLN A 86 7.54 -5.02 -6.01
N THR A 87 8.01 -4.19 -6.93
CA THR A 87 7.18 -3.17 -7.60
C THR A 87 6.27 -3.84 -8.62
N ILE A 88 4.96 -3.59 -8.56
CA ILE A 88 3.94 -4.23 -9.40
C ILE A 88 3.32 -3.30 -10.45
N THR A 89 3.71 -2.03 -10.47
CA THR A 89 3.27 -1.03 -11.47
C THR A 89 4.47 -0.32 -12.10
N SER A 90 4.29 0.18 -13.32
CA SER A 90 5.35 0.91 -14.05
C SER A 90 4.84 2.08 -14.90
N ALA A 91 3.58 2.06 -15.35
CA ALA A 91 2.99 3.11 -16.17
C ALA A 91 2.18 4.11 -15.32
N GLY A 92 2.37 5.41 -15.56
CA GLY A 92 1.72 6.49 -14.83
C GLY A 92 2.20 6.63 -13.37
N SER A 93 1.50 7.47 -12.61
CA SER A 93 1.61 7.56 -11.15
C SER A 93 0.54 6.68 -10.52
N ASN A 94 0.90 5.80 -9.60
CA ASN A 94 0.06 4.78 -9.00
C ASN A 94 0.11 4.86 -7.47
N GLU A 95 -1.04 5.06 -6.83
CA GLU A 95 -1.15 5.46 -5.43
C GLU A 95 -2.33 4.77 -4.73
N ASP A 96 -2.33 4.82 -3.39
CA ASP A 96 -3.39 4.34 -2.50
C ASP A 96 -3.86 2.90 -2.79
N PRO A 97 -2.98 1.89 -2.59
CA PRO A 97 -3.35 0.50 -2.79
C PRO A 97 -4.38 0.04 -1.75
N SER A 98 -5.32 -0.80 -2.18
CA SER A 98 -6.33 -1.42 -1.34
C SER A 98 -6.50 -2.89 -1.71
N TRP A 99 -6.23 -3.78 -0.76
CA TRP A 99 -6.39 -5.22 -0.98
C TRP A 99 -7.86 -5.62 -1.10
N ALA A 100 -8.16 -6.41 -2.12
CA ALA A 100 -9.42 -7.11 -2.21
C ALA A 100 -9.54 -8.13 -1.06
N PRO A 101 -10.76 -8.40 -0.55
CA PRO A 101 -10.97 -9.24 0.62
C PRO A 101 -10.64 -10.73 0.38
N ASP A 102 -10.33 -11.13 -0.85
CA ASP A 102 -9.81 -12.45 -1.19
C ASP A 102 -8.27 -12.54 -1.19
N GLY A 103 -7.57 -11.42 -1.00
CA GLY A 103 -6.12 -11.30 -1.03
C GLY A 103 -5.51 -11.74 -2.37
N ARG A 104 -6.24 -11.64 -3.48
CA ARG A 104 -5.74 -11.95 -4.83
C ARG A 104 -5.45 -10.70 -5.65
N TYR A 105 -6.23 -9.65 -5.42
CA TYR A 105 -6.16 -8.42 -6.19
C TYR A 105 -5.94 -7.19 -5.31
N LEU A 106 -5.41 -6.14 -5.93
CA LEU A 106 -5.23 -4.80 -5.39
C LEU A 106 -5.96 -3.81 -6.27
N ALA A 107 -6.81 -2.97 -5.69
CA ALA A 107 -7.24 -1.74 -6.33
C ALA A 107 -6.25 -0.60 -6.02
N PHE A 108 -6.04 0.32 -6.95
CA PHE A 108 -5.21 1.51 -6.75
C PHE A 108 -5.63 2.61 -7.73
N ALA A 109 -5.32 3.87 -7.41
CA ALA A 109 -5.52 4.99 -8.33
C ALA A 109 -4.33 5.09 -9.29
N SER A 110 -4.57 5.39 -10.56
CA SER A 110 -3.52 5.54 -11.58
C SER A 110 -3.79 6.67 -12.55
N THR A 111 -2.74 7.39 -12.94
CA THR A 111 -2.81 8.43 -13.98
C THR A 111 -2.60 7.95 -15.40
N ARG A 112 -2.42 6.64 -15.60
CA ARG A 112 -1.99 6.07 -16.90
C ARG A 112 -3.00 6.22 -18.05
N ALA A 113 -4.25 6.54 -17.75
CA ALA A 113 -5.31 6.74 -18.74
C ALA A 113 -5.67 8.23 -18.96
N GLY A 114 -4.91 9.15 -18.36
CA GLY A 114 -5.23 10.58 -18.29
C GLY A 114 -6.22 10.86 -17.16
N GLY A 115 -5.89 11.80 -16.26
CA GLY A 115 -6.59 11.93 -14.96
C GLY A 115 -6.37 10.72 -14.05
N HIS A 116 -6.83 10.78 -12.80
CA HIS A 116 -6.79 9.64 -11.89
C HIS A 116 -7.98 8.72 -12.13
N HIS A 117 -7.70 7.43 -12.38
CA HIS A 117 -8.74 6.40 -12.46
C HIS A 117 -8.36 5.20 -11.61
N LEU A 118 -9.36 4.40 -11.21
CA LEU A 118 -9.12 3.19 -10.44
C LEU A 118 -8.73 2.04 -11.35
N PHE A 119 -7.71 1.30 -10.95
CA PHE A 119 -7.24 0.09 -11.61
C PHE A 119 -7.19 -1.07 -10.62
N LEU A 120 -7.32 -2.27 -11.15
CA LEU A 120 -7.11 -3.53 -10.46
C LEU A 120 -5.81 -4.17 -10.95
N ALA A 121 -5.02 -4.75 -10.06
CA ALA A 121 -3.91 -5.63 -10.43
C ALA A 121 -3.93 -6.92 -9.60
N ASP A 122 -3.37 -8.01 -10.14
CA ASP A 122 -2.92 -9.13 -9.29
C ASP A 122 -1.71 -8.73 -8.45
N ARG A 123 -1.40 -9.51 -7.40
CA ARG A 123 -0.31 -9.20 -6.46
C ARG A 123 1.09 -9.20 -7.10
N GLU A 124 1.25 -9.73 -8.31
CA GLU A 124 2.50 -9.73 -9.07
C GLU A 124 2.51 -8.70 -10.20
N GLY A 125 1.42 -7.93 -10.37
CA GLY A 125 1.27 -6.90 -11.39
C GLY A 125 1.10 -7.42 -12.82
N ARG A 126 0.91 -8.72 -13.03
CA ARG A 126 0.91 -9.34 -14.37
C ARG A 126 -0.37 -9.04 -15.14
N THR A 127 -1.48 -8.94 -14.43
CA THR A 127 -2.80 -8.60 -14.95
C THR A 127 -3.18 -7.25 -14.39
N GLN A 128 -3.48 -6.27 -15.25
CA GLN A 128 -3.99 -4.97 -14.81
C GLN A 128 -5.22 -4.56 -15.64
N LYS A 129 -6.26 -4.04 -14.97
CA LYS A 129 -7.53 -3.65 -15.59
C LYS A 129 -8.04 -2.32 -15.03
N GLN A 130 -8.44 -1.40 -15.90
CA GLN A 130 -9.13 -0.17 -15.49
C GLN A 130 -10.56 -0.50 -15.01
N LEU A 131 -10.98 0.10 -13.90
CA LEU A 131 -12.30 -0.08 -13.29
C LEU A 131 -13.24 1.10 -13.53
N THR A 132 -12.73 2.32 -13.48
CA THR A 132 -13.52 3.54 -13.64
C THR A 132 -13.19 4.26 -14.95
N HIS A 133 -14.19 4.95 -15.50
CA HIS A 133 -14.10 5.69 -16.75
C HIS A 133 -14.85 7.00 -16.63
N GLY A 134 -14.33 8.08 -17.20
CA GLY A 134 -14.98 9.38 -17.17
C GLY A 134 -13.99 10.53 -17.26
N ALA A 135 -14.49 11.75 -17.10
CA ALA A 135 -13.67 12.96 -17.12
C ALA A 135 -13.22 13.44 -15.72
N GLY A 136 -13.77 12.85 -14.65
CA GLY A 136 -13.42 13.18 -13.27
C GLY A 136 -12.29 12.29 -12.74
N ASP A 137 -11.68 12.73 -11.63
CA ASP A 137 -10.65 11.98 -10.91
C ASP A 137 -11.30 11.00 -9.91
N ASP A 138 -10.89 9.74 -9.97
CA ASP A 138 -11.24 8.68 -9.02
C ASP A 138 -9.99 8.28 -8.22
N THR A 139 -10.02 8.48 -6.90
CA THR A 139 -8.86 8.28 -6.02
C THR A 139 -9.21 7.48 -4.77
N SER A 140 -8.17 7.05 -4.03
CA SER A 140 -8.26 6.43 -2.70
C SER A 140 -9.30 5.29 -2.58
N PRO A 141 -9.18 4.22 -3.39
CA PRO A 141 -10.12 3.10 -3.36
C PRO A 141 -10.12 2.38 -2.00
N ALA A 142 -11.30 1.91 -1.58
CA ALA A 142 -11.44 1.05 -0.41
C ALA A 142 -12.31 -0.17 -0.76
N TRP A 143 -11.75 -1.36 -0.62
CA TRP A 143 -12.53 -2.59 -0.72
C TRP A 143 -13.41 -2.80 0.51
N SER A 144 -14.67 -3.19 0.28
CA SER A 144 -15.50 -3.72 1.36
C SER A 144 -14.94 -5.05 1.87
N PRO A 145 -15.23 -5.41 3.13
CA PRO A 145 -15.04 -6.78 3.61
C PRO A 145 -15.92 -7.76 2.81
N ARG A 146 -15.65 -9.06 2.92
CA ARG A 146 -16.56 -10.06 2.34
C ARG A 146 -17.95 -9.89 2.96
N LEU A 147 -18.96 -9.82 2.09
CA LEU A 147 -20.36 -10.01 2.52
C LEU A 147 -20.57 -11.51 2.68
N GLU A 148 -20.97 -11.92 3.87
CA GLU A 148 -21.50 -13.26 4.16
C GLU A 148 -23.00 -13.33 3.88
#